data_AF-A0A2U3I707-F1
#
_entry.id   AF-A0A2U3I707-F1
#
_cell.length_a   1.000
_cell.length_b   1.000
_cell.length_c   1.000
_cell.angle_alpha   90.00
_cell.angle_beta   90.00
_cell.angle_gamma   90.00
#
_symmetry.space_group_name_H-M   'P 1'
#
loop_
_entity.id
_entity.type
_entity.pdbx_description
1 polymer ?
#
loop_
_entity_poly.entity_id
_entity_poly.type
_entity_poly.pdbx_seq_one_letter_code
_entity_poly.pdbx_strand_id
1 'polypeptide(L)'
;MARLVFGDAIDYAKVRVHARAYLPFGLQPPRTAMAPNGNLYFPRGCFQDDFSACDLVNRMWFIHEMTHVWQFQLGYPVRLRGAIRIGLRYAYTLADGKRLADYNMEAQGNLLADYFALKFCDGQGRLYEHRYRHVPGALALYEAVLADFIRAPAERRNLPGRRR
;
A
#
# COMPACT_ATOMS: atom_id res chain seq x y z
N MET A 1 -1.46 -14.07 -0.22
CA MET A 1 -1.77 -12.84 -0.98
C MET A 1 -0.62 -11.84 -1.02
N ALA A 2 -0.21 -11.20 0.09
CA ALA A 2 0.78 -10.10 0.07
C ALA A 2 2.15 -10.46 -0.54
N ARG A 3 2.58 -11.72 -0.45
CA ARG A 3 3.80 -12.24 -1.11
C ARG A 3 3.82 -12.02 -2.63
N LEU A 4 2.66 -11.92 -3.29
CA LEU A 4 2.57 -11.63 -4.73
C LEU A 4 3.16 -10.24 -5.08
N VAL A 5 3.10 -9.29 -4.14
CA VAL A 5 3.56 -7.92 -4.35
C VAL A 5 4.94 -7.70 -3.75
N PHE A 6 5.17 -8.16 -2.52
CA PHE A 6 6.37 -7.83 -1.76
C PHE A 6 7.42 -8.95 -1.72
N GLY A 7 7.11 -10.14 -2.26
CA GLY A 7 8.02 -11.29 -2.22
C GLY A 7 8.44 -11.65 -0.79
N ASP A 8 9.74 -11.64 -0.52
CA ASP A 8 10.34 -11.83 0.80
C ASP A 8 10.79 -10.51 1.48
N ALA A 9 10.43 -9.35 0.92
CA ALA A 9 10.83 -8.05 1.47
C ALA A 9 10.14 -7.70 2.80
N ILE A 10 9.14 -8.50 3.21
CA ILE A 10 8.46 -8.38 4.49
C ILE A 10 8.69 -9.67 5.26
N ASP A 11 9.13 -9.55 6.51
CA ASP A 11 9.08 -10.63 7.47
C ASP A 11 7.63 -10.78 7.98
N TYR A 12 6.85 -11.60 7.26
CA TYR A 12 5.43 -11.83 7.56
C TYR A 12 5.20 -12.47 8.93
N ALA A 13 6.17 -13.21 9.47
CA ALA A 13 6.05 -13.86 10.77
C ALA A 13 5.97 -12.82 11.92
N LYS A 14 6.46 -11.60 11.69
CA LYS A 14 6.37 -10.48 12.64
C LYS A 14 5.08 -9.68 12.53
N VAL A 15 4.32 -9.81 11.44
CA VAL A 15 3.12 -9.01 11.20
C VAL A 15 1.94 -9.59 11.96
N ARG A 16 1.18 -8.73 12.63
CA ARG A 16 -0.11 -9.07 13.26
C ARG A 16 -1.21 -8.21 12.67
N VAL A 17 -2.40 -8.81 12.51
CA VAL A 17 -3.62 -8.12 12.11
C VAL A 17 -4.56 -8.11 13.31
N HIS A 18 -4.93 -6.92 13.78
CA HIS A 18 -5.75 -6.76 14.96
C HIS A 18 -7.15 -6.25 14.59
N ALA A 19 -8.18 -6.92 15.12
CA ALA A 19 -9.58 -6.50 15.06
C ALA A 19 -9.90 -5.39 16.09
N ARG A 20 -9.11 -4.31 16.09
CA ARG A 20 -9.30 -3.14 16.96
C ARG A 20 -8.69 -1.88 16.33
N ALA A 21 -9.18 -0.73 16.77
CA ALA A 21 -8.53 0.55 16.49
C ALA A 21 -7.15 0.64 17.17
N TYR A 22 -6.22 1.34 16.53
CA TYR A 22 -4.92 1.75 17.05
C TYR A 22 -5.02 2.98 17.97
N LEU A 23 -5.74 4.03 17.55
CA LEU A 23 -5.89 5.23 18.37
C LEU A 23 -6.99 5.02 19.44
N PRO A 24 -6.74 5.44 20.70
CA PRO A 24 -7.71 5.29 21.78
C PRO A 24 -8.87 6.30 21.65
N PHE A 25 -9.88 6.12 22.50
CA PHE A 25 -10.99 7.07 22.68
C PHE A 25 -11.78 7.43 21.41
N GLY A 26 -11.84 6.51 20.43
CA GLY A 26 -12.57 6.73 19.18
C GLY A 26 -11.90 7.75 18.24
N LEU A 27 -10.64 8.13 18.48
CA LEU A 27 -9.89 9.05 17.62
C LEU A 27 -9.55 8.45 16.25
N GLN A 28 -9.64 7.13 16.11
CA GLN A 28 -9.53 6.46 14.81
C GLN A 28 -10.91 6.38 14.16
N PRO A 29 -11.10 6.96 12.96
CA PRO A 29 -12.37 6.90 12.27
C PRO A 29 -12.82 5.44 12.01
N PRO A 30 -14.14 5.14 12.07
CA PRO A 30 -14.65 3.76 12.03
C PRO A 30 -14.31 2.95 10.78
N ARG A 31 -13.97 3.60 9.66
CA ARG A 31 -13.63 2.97 8.37
C ARG A 31 -12.19 3.25 7.94
N THR A 32 -11.29 3.42 8.91
CA THR A 32 -9.88 3.68 8.64
C THR A 32 -9.04 2.63 9.33
N ALA A 33 -8.23 1.92 8.55
CA ALA A 33 -7.19 1.04 9.06
C ALA A 33 -5.91 1.84 9.27
N MET A 34 -5.03 1.32 10.12
CA MET A 34 -3.72 1.92 10.34
C MET A 34 -2.65 0.84 10.46
N ALA A 35 -1.47 1.14 9.93
CA ALA A 35 -0.28 0.28 10.01
C ALA A 35 0.95 0.99 10.62
N PRO A 36 0.84 1.56 11.84
CA PRO A 36 1.83 2.50 12.37
C PRO A 36 3.16 1.85 12.73
N ASN A 37 3.17 0.60 13.16
CA ASN A 37 4.31 -0.04 13.85
C ASN A 37 4.66 -1.41 13.28
N GLY A 38 4.35 -1.65 12.00
CA GLY A 38 4.55 -2.95 11.35
C GLY A 38 3.43 -3.97 11.61
N ASN A 39 2.40 -3.59 12.37
CA ASN A 39 1.15 -4.36 12.54
C ASN A 39 -0.03 -3.60 11.97
N LEU A 40 -1.08 -4.32 11.58
CA LEU A 40 -2.30 -3.78 11.02
C LEU A 40 -3.40 -3.67 12.09
N TYR A 41 -4.12 -2.56 12.10
CA TYR A 41 -5.21 -2.29 13.04
C TYR A 41 -6.46 -1.91 12.26
N PHE A 42 -7.35 -2.88 12.08
CA PHE A 42 -8.66 -2.67 11.47
C PHE A 42 -9.70 -2.49 12.58
N PRO A 43 -10.51 -1.42 12.57
CA PRO A 43 -11.69 -1.33 13.43
C PRO A 43 -12.57 -2.58 13.23
N ARG A 44 -13.27 -3.03 14.28
CA ARG A 44 -14.01 -4.31 14.25
C ARG A 44 -14.96 -4.46 13.06
N GLY A 45 -15.61 -3.38 12.62
CA GLY A 45 -16.51 -3.40 11.46
C GLY A 45 -15.81 -3.52 10.09
N CYS A 46 -14.48 -3.46 10.05
CA CYS A 46 -13.68 -3.57 8.84
C CYS A 46 -12.73 -4.78 8.85
N PHE A 47 -12.54 -5.40 10.01
CA PHE A 47 -11.70 -6.58 10.13
C PHE A 47 -12.33 -7.77 9.40
N GLN A 48 -11.48 -8.61 8.82
CA GLN A 48 -11.85 -9.85 8.17
C GLN A 48 -10.93 -10.95 8.66
N ASP A 49 -11.45 -12.16 8.88
CA ASP A 49 -10.65 -13.31 9.30
C ASP A 49 -9.62 -13.71 8.24
N ASP A 50 -10.02 -13.62 6.96
CA ASP A 50 -9.14 -13.82 5.82
C ASP A 50 -9.42 -12.80 4.71
N PHE A 51 -8.59 -11.75 4.65
CA PHE A 51 -8.67 -10.73 3.61
C PHE A 51 -8.46 -11.29 2.19
N SER A 52 -7.80 -12.45 2.03
CA SER A 52 -7.57 -13.04 0.70
C SER A 52 -8.83 -13.65 0.08
N ALA A 53 -9.81 -14.01 0.91
CA ALA A 53 -11.11 -14.52 0.50
C ALA A 53 -12.16 -13.41 0.30
N CYS A 54 -11.82 -12.14 0.59
CA CYS A 54 -12.72 -11.01 0.42
C CYS A 54 -12.82 -10.53 -1.04
N ASP A 55 -13.73 -9.58 -1.27
CA ASP A 55 -13.81 -8.85 -2.54
C ASP A 55 -12.50 -8.10 -2.85
N LEU A 56 -12.37 -7.69 -4.13
CA LEU A 56 -11.15 -7.02 -4.59
C LEU A 56 -10.87 -5.72 -3.82
N VAL A 57 -11.91 -4.98 -3.42
CA VAL A 57 -11.76 -3.71 -2.69
C VAL A 57 -11.07 -3.94 -1.34
N ASN A 58 -11.52 -4.95 -0.58
CA ASN A 58 -10.91 -5.28 0.71
C ASN A 58 -9.51 -5.91 0.54
N ARG A 59 -9.30 -6.71 -0.51
CA ARG A 59 -7.97 -7.23 -0.85
C ARG A 59 -6.98 -6.11 -1.16
N MET A 60 -7.39 -5.12 -1.96
CA MET A 60 -6.59 -3.93 -2.27
C MET A 60 -6.31 -3.09 -1.03
N TRP A 61 -7.32 -2.90 -0.18
CA TRP A 61 -7.14 -2.17 1.08
C TRP A 61 -6.11 -2.85 1.98
N PHE A 62 -6.15 -4.18 2.08
CA PHE A 62 -5.12 -4.93 2.80
C PHE A 62 -3.72 -4.73 2.21
N ILE A 63 -3.58 -4.71 0.88
CA ILE A 63 -2.27 -4.47 0.22
C ILE A 63 -1.78 -3.04 0.44
N HIS A 64 -2.68 -2.05 0.45
CA HIS A 64 -2.36 -0.68 0.85
C HIS A 64 -1.74 -0.64 2.24
N GLU A 65 -2.42 -1.24 3.23
CA GLU A 65 -1.91 -1.24 4.60
C GLU A 65 -0.62 -2.06 4.75
N MET A 66 -0.48 -3.16 4.00
CA MET A 66 0.79 -3.93 3.94
C MET A 66 1.94 -3.13 3.33
N THR A 67 1.67 -2.13 2.49
CA THR A 67 2.71 -1.20 2.00
C THR A 67 3.31 -0.40 3.16
N HIS A 68 2.50 0.01 4.13
CA HIS A 68 2.99 0.71 5.31
C HIS A 68 3.78 -0.22 6.25
N VAL A 69 3.39 -1.49 6.35
CA VAL A 69 4.20 -2.51 7.05
C VAL A 69 5.56 -2.68 6.38
N TRP A 70 5.60 -2.80 5.05
CA TRP A 70 6.83 -2.85 4.27
C TRP A 70 7.70 -1.61 4.49
N GLN A 71 7.12 -0.41 4.39
CA GLN A 71 7.79 0.85 4.69
C GLN A 71 8.40 0.85 6.10
N PHE A 72 7.62 0.43 7.11
CA PHE A 72 8.07 0.35 8.49
C PHE A 72 9.23 -0.63 8.68
N GLN A 73 9.15 -1.84 8.11
CA GLN A 73 10.22 -2.83 8.24
C GLN A 73 11.52 -2.40 7.53
N LEU A 74 11.42 -1.60 6.46
CA LEU A 74 12.57 -0.93 5.84
C LEU A 74 13.00 0.36 6.56
N GLY A 75 12.46 0.64 7.74
CA GLY A 75 12.85 1.76 8.61
C GLY A 75 12.35 3.13 8.15
N TYR A 76 11.22 3.19 7.44
CA TYR A 76 10.52 4.44 7.18
C TYR A 76 9.69 4.87 8.40
N PRO A 77 9.69 6.15 8.80
CA PRO A 77 9.01 6.62 10.01
C PRO A 77 7.50 6.81 9.78
N VAL A 78 6.78 5.70 9.55
CA VAL A 78 5.33 5.67 9.24
C VAL A 78 4.50 6.41 10.28
N ARG A 79 4.74 6.20 11.58
CA ARG A 79 4.00 6.88 12.67
C ARG A 79 4.12 8.40 12.60
N LEU A 80 5.35 8.90 12.48
CA LEU A 80 5.63 10.33 12.47
C LEU A 80 5.02 10.98 11.22
N ARG A 81 5.20 10.34 10.06
CA ARG A 81 4.67 10.85 8.79
C ARG A 81 3.15 10.79 8.72
N GLY A 82 2.53 9.75 9.27
CA GLY A 82 1.08 9.62 9.38
C GLY A 82 0.45 10.60 10.38
N ALA A 83 1.15 10.96 11.46
CA ALA A 83 0.69 11.97 12.41
C ALA A 83 0.70 13.39 11.83
N ILE A 84 1.67 13.70 10.95
CA ILE A 84 1.79 15.00 10.27
C ILE A 84 0.94 15.03 8.98
N ARG A 85 -0.20 14.33 8.94
CA ARG A 85 -1.02 14.03 7.75
C ARG A 85 -1.52 15.23 6.91
N ILE A 86 -1.17 16.46 7.28
CA ILE A 86 -1.45 17.69 6.52
C ILE A 86 -0.76 17.58 5.14
N GLY A 87 -1.56 17.37 4.08
CA GLY A 87 -1.13 17.47 2.68
C GLY A 87 -0.67 16.19 1.98
N LEU A 88 -0.77 15.01 2.61
CA LEU A 88 -0.46 13.74 1.92
C LEU A 88 -1.61 13.34 0.99
N ARG A 89 -1.39 13.44 -0.33
CA ARG A 89 -2.38 13.07 -1.34
C ARG A 89 -2.27 11.59 -1.67
N TYR A 90 -3.42 10.91 -1.66
CA TYR A 90 -3.61 9.54 -2.15
C TYR A 90 -3.55 9.45 -3.67
N ALA A 91 -4.01 10.49 -4.37
CA ALA A 91 -3.98 10.57 -5.82
C ALA A 91 -2.54 10.67 -6.33
N TYR A 92 -2.25 10.02 -7.45
CA TYR A 92 -0.91 10.01 -8.04
C TYR A 92 -0.99 10.03 -9.56
N THR A 93 0.10 10.44 -10.21
CA THR A 93 0.23 10.42 -11.66
C THR A 93 1.49 9.64 -12.01
N LEU A 94 1.32 8.54 -12.74
CA LEU A 94 2.39 7.83 -13.44
C LEU A 94 2.92 8.71 -14.56
N ALA A 95 4.24 8.77 -14.70
CA ALA A 95 4.91 9.52 -15.74
C ALA A 95 6.27 8.89 -16.03
N ASP A 96 6.76 9.08 -17.26
CA ASP A 96 8.08 8.63 -17.65
C ASP A 96 9.15 9.26 -16.76
N GLY A 97 10.16 8.46 -16.41
CA GLY A 97 11.23 8.86 -15.51
C GLY A 97 10.87 8.91 -14.02
N LYS A 98 9.60 8.74 -13.63
CA LYS A 98 9.21 8.55 -12.23
C LYS A 98 9.47 7.12 -11.75
N ARG A 99 9.75 6.99 -10.46
CA ARG A 99 9.91 5.72 -9.74
C ARG A 99 9.05 5.72 -8.48
N LEU A 100 8.83 4.55 -7.89
CA LEU A 100 8.04 4.41 -6.65
C LEU A 100 8.48 5.40 -5.55
N ALA A 101 9.78 5.64 -5.40
CA ALA A 101 10.35 6.56 -4.43
C ALA A 101 9.95 8.04 -4.62
N ASP A 102 9.50 8.43 -5.81
CA ASP A 102 9.06 9.80 -6.11
C ASP A 102 7.65 10.08 -5.57
N TYR A 103 6.96 9.06 -5.04
CA TYR A 103 5.63 9.16 -4.46
C TYR A 103 5.70 9.20 -2.94
N ASN A 104 4.77 9.93 -2.33
CA ASN A 104 4.61 9.95 -0.88
C ASN A 104 4.09 8.59 -0.36
N MET A 105 4.14 8.38 0.96
CA MET A 105 3.82 7.07 1.55
C MET A 105 2.38 6.56 1.24
N GLU A 106 1.38 7.44 1.20
CA GLU A 106 -0.02 7.07 0.94
C GLU A 106 -0.23 6.80 -0.56
N ALA A 107 0.39 7.61 -1.42
CA ALA A 107 0.40 7.38 -2.86
C ALA A 107 1.10 6.06 -3.23
N GLN A 108 2.20 5.70 -2.56
CA GLN A 108 2.83 4.38 -2.72
C GLN A 108 1.88 3.24 -2.34
N GLY A 109 1.10 3.41 -1.26
CA GLY A 109 0.09 2.44 -0.82
C GLY A 109 -0.96 2.17 -1.91
N ASN A 110 -1.56 3.24 -2.45
CA ASN A 110 -2.53 3.11 -3.54
C ASN A 110 -1.89 2.52 -4.80
N LEU A 111 -0.70 2.98 -5.17
CA LEU A 111 -0.02 2.54 -6.40
C LEU A 111 0.31 1.04 -6.36
N LEU A 112 0.79 0.51 -5.22
CA LEU A 112 1.05 -0.92 -5.09
C LEU A 112 -0.23 -1.76 -4.98
N ALA A 113 -1.29 -1.24 -4.37
CA ALA A 113 -2.60 -1.89 -4.36
C ALA A 113 -3.24 -1.96 -5.77
N ASP A 114 -3.11 -0.89 -6.54
CA ASP A 114 -3.57 -0.82 -7.93
C ASP A 114 -2.75 -1.75 -8.83
N TYR A 115 -1.43 -1.79 -8.66
CA TYR A 115 -0.57 -2.76 -9.35
C TYR A 115 -0.98 -4.20 -9.04
N PHE A 116 -1.25 -4.51 -7.77
CA PHE A 116 -1.75 -5.83 -7.38
C PHE A 116 -3.06 -6.19 -8.09
N ALA A 117 -4.01 -5.26 -8.13
CA ALA A 117 -5.29 -5.47 -8.80
C ALA A 117 -5.12 -5.70 -10.30
N LEU A 118 -4.27 -4.93 -10.96
CA LEU A 118 -3.96 -5.08 -12.38
C LEU A 118 -3.25 -6.41 -12.69
N LYS A 119 -2.21 -6.73 -11.92
CA LYS A 119 -1.31 -7.85 -12.25
C LYS A 119 -1.88 -9.21 -11.89
N PHE A 120 -2.67 -9.29 -10.81
CA PHE A 120 -3.03 -10.58 -10.20
C PHE A 120 -4.54 -10.81 -10.05
N CYS A 121 -5.39 -9.83 -10.37
CA CYS A 121 -6.82 -9.91 -10.10
C CYS A 121 -7.72 -9.52 -11.28
N ASP A 122 -7.16 -9.19 -12.45
CA ASP A 122 -7.90 -8.63 -13.59
C ASP A 122 -8.80 -7.43 -13.17
N GLY A 123 -8.27 -6.64 -12.23
CA GLY A 123 -9.04 -5.72 -11.40
C GLY A 123 -9.12 -4.29 -11.93
N GLN A 124 -8.87 -4.07 -13.23
CA GLN A 124 -8.66 -2.71 -13.77
C GLN A 124 -9.86 -1.76 -13.51
N GLY A 125 -11.10 -2.26 -13.49
CA GLY A 125 -12.27 -1.43 -13.18
C GLY A 125 -12.35 -0.93 -11.72
N ARG A 126 -11.50 -1.43 -10.83
CA ARG A 126 -11.56 -1.17 -9.37
C ARG A 126 -10.38 -0.37 -8.82
N LEU A 127 -9.46 0.09 -9.66
CA LEU A 127 -8.28 0.86 -9.23
C LEU A 127 -8.67 2.08 -8.39
N TYR A 128 -7.93 2.35 -7.32
CA TYR A 128 -8.04 3.58 -6.54
C TYR A 128 -7.81 4.80 -7.42
N GLU A 129 -6.80 4.75 -8.29
CA GLU A 129 -6.54 5.84 -9.23
C GLU A 129 -7.40 5.68 -10.50
N HIS A 130 -8.58 6.32 -10.43
CA HIS A 130 -9.66 6.24 -11.42
C HIS A 130 -9.22 6.48 -12.86
N ARG A 131 -8.23 7.34 -13.08
CA ARG A 131 -7.76 7.69 -14.43
C ARG A 131 -7.21 6.50 -15.22
N TYR A 132 -6.77 5.44 -14.54
CA TYR A 132 -6.18 4.26 -15.18
C TYR A 132 -7.19 3.11 -15.39
N ARG A 133 -8.44 3.24 -14.94
CA ARG A 133 -9.46 2.17 -15.05
C ARG A 133 -9.88 1.84 -16.47
N HIS A 134 -9.65 2.74 -17.42
CA HIS A 134 -10.04 2.59 -18.82
C HIS A 134 -8.86 2.77 -19.78
N VAL A 135 -7.63 2.85 -19.27
CA VAL A 135 -6.42 2.99 -20.09
C VAL A 135 -5.99 1.60 -20.59
N PRO A 136 -6.05 1.31 -21.90
CA PRO A 136 -5.59 0.03 -22.43
C PRO A 136 -4.12 -0.21 -22.08
N GLY A 137 -3.78 -1.41 -21.61
CA GLY A 137 -2.40 -1.75 -21.26
C GLY A 137 -1.84 -0.98 -20.06
N ALA A 138 -2.69 -0.44 -19.17
CA ALA A 138 -2.28 0.34 -18.00
C ALA A 138 -1.17 -0.34 -17.18
N LEU A 139 -1.17 -1.68 -17.08
CA LEU A 139 -0.16 -2.45 -16.37
C LEU A 139 1.28 -2.08 -16.76
N ALA A 140 1.55 -1.82 -18.04
CA ALA A 140 2.89 -1.45 -18.51
C ALA A 140 3.37 -0.11 -17.90
N LEU A 141 2.45 0.84 -17.69
CA LEU A 141 2.75 2.12 -17.04
C LEU A 141 3.12 1.92 -15.57
N TYR A 142 2.43 1.02 -14.87
CA TYR A 142 2.75 0.67 -13.50
C TYR A 142 4.10 -0.04 -13.41
N GLU A 143 4.34 -1.03 -14.27
CA GLU A 143 5.60 -1.79 -14.30
C GLU A 143 6.81 -0.87 -14.60
N ALA A 144 6.65 0.14 -15.45
CA ALA A 144 7.70 1.12 -15.72
C ALA A 144 8.06 1.97 -14.47
N VAL A 145 7.06 2.44 -13.73
CA VAL A 145 7.26 3.21 -12.48
C VAL A 145 7.76 2.31 -11.33
N LEU A 146 7.34 1.05 -11.33
CA LEU A 146 7.69 0.04 -10.32
C LEU A 146 8.93 -0.77 -10.64
N ALA A 147 9.63 -0.51 -11.75
CA ALA A 147 10.73 -1.35 -12.22
C ALA A 147 11.80 -1.65 -11.14
N ASP A 148 12.18 -0.64 -10.36
CA ASP A 148 13.15 -0.80 -9.27
C ASP A 148 12.61 -1.60 -8.08
N PHE A 149 11.33 -1.43 -7.78
CA PHE A 149 10.63 -2.18 -6.73
C PHE A 149 10.45 -3.65 -7.14
N ILE A 150 9.98 -3.92 -8.35
CA ILE A 150 9.77 -5.27 -8.88
C ILE A 150 11.09 -6.05 -8.88
N ARG A 151 12.19 -5.40 -9.28
CA ARG A 151 13.52 -6.01 -9.30
C ARG A 151 14.06 -6.29 -7.90
N ALA A 152 13.83 -5.40 -6.95
CA ALA A 152 14.41 -5.50 -5.61
C ALA A 152 13.51 -4.84 -4.55
N PRO A 153 12.45 -5.52 -4.10
CA PRO A 153 11.43 -4.92 -3.23
C PRO A 153 11.96 -4.60 -1.83
N ALA A 154 13.03 -5.27 -1.38
CA ALA A 154 13.66 -5.03 -0.08
C ALA A 154 14.56 -3.77 -0.03
N GLU A 155 14.77 -3.11 -1.17
CA GLU A 155 15.71 -2.00 -1.25
C GLU A 155 15.13 -0.70 -0.72
N ARG A 156 15.86 -0.06 0.19
CA ARG A 156 15.41 1.19 0.84
C ARG A 156 15.29 2.36 -0.13
N ARG A 157 15.92 2.30 -1.30
CA ARG A 157 15.79 3.31 -2.36
C ARG A 157 14.35 3.45 -2.88
N ASN A 158 13.50 2.44 -2.67
CA ASN A 158 12.09 2.47 -3.04
C ASN A 158 11.23 3.29 -2.07
N LEU A 159 11.74 3.62 -0.89
CA LEU A 159 11.00 4.42 0.11
C LEU A 159 10.84 5.88 -0.35
N PRO A 160 9.80 6.58 0.12
CA PRO A 160 9.54 7.96 -0.28
C PRO A 160 10.77 8.86 -0.10
N GLY A 161 11.14 9.58 -1.16
CA GLY A 161 12.23 10.56 -1.18
C GLY A 161 13.64 9.97 -1.16
N ARG A 162 13.84 8.66 -1.36
CA ARG A 162 15.14 7.99 -1.27
C ARG A 162 15.78 7.62 -2.61
N ARG A 163 15.53 8.37 -3.68
CA ARG A 163 16.08 8.13 -5.03
C ARG A 163 17.59 8.45 -5.18
N ARG A 164 18.40 8.30 -4.13
CA ARG A 164 19.85 8.56 -4.16
C ARG A 164 20.60 7.30 -3.79
#